data_AF-A0A374TRJ0-F1
#
_entry.id   AF-A0A374TRJ0-F1
#
_cell.length_a   1.000
_cell.length_b   1.000
_cell.length_c   1.000
_cell.angle_alpha   90.00
_cell.angle_beta   90.00
_cell.angle_gamma   90.00
#
_symmetry.space_group_name_H-M   'P 1'
#
loop_
_entity.id
_entity.type
_entity.pdbx_description
1 polymer ?
#
loop_
_entity_poly.entity_id
_entity_poly.type
_entity_poly.pdbx_seq_one_letter_code
_entity_poly.pdbx_strand_id
1 'polypeptide(L)'
;MARCAARARRYQGGLAMAITQREAFAQVMEHLVTHDGGSGHGYSQYNRMGDGTTETIRLSDGTTVTIAGGDRDCSSAVIMALRAVGINTFGATYTGNMREQLLKTGLFGWRKMGVKSAQRGDIYLNEKRHTAVCISPYGSMRGDLLAQFSISERGTISGTKGDQNARESNIKAYYSYPWDGTLYWLNDGKTLSGTNTEVADNTDADLGDVRYWGPKFTRAIQKQLGTTVDGVISGQWECNQRSFWAVDQGCVEWTKTGKGVGSDMVLALQRKVGCAIYPVVGGVQARQMTNGTIHKHQQWLMDHGISVGSCGADGYHGPDTNRAVAQAIKRKLYAA
;
A
#
# COMPACT_ATOMS: atom_id res chain seq x y z
N MET A 1 -42.79 33.42 46.08
CA MET A 1 -43.28 32.79 44.83
C MET A 1 -42.66 33.60 43.69
N ALA A 2 -41.83 33.13 42.77
CA ALA A 2 -41.58 31.81 42.22
C ALA A 2 -40.08 31.67 41.86
N ARG A 3 -39.52 30.47 42.00
CA ARG A 3 -38.13 30.15 41.62
C ARG A 3 -38.08 29.52 40.23
N CYS A 4 -37.05 29.94 39.51
CA CYS A 4 -36.40 29.36 38.35
C CYS A 4 -36.56 27.83 38.21
N ALA A 5 -37.04 27.37 37.06
CA ALA A 5 -36.93 25.98 36.61
C ALA A 5 -36.35 25.97 35.19
N ALA A 6 -35.05 25.67 35.11
CA ALA A 6 -34.35 25.40 33.87
C ALA A 6 -34.96 24.17 33.19
N ARG A 7 -35.46 24.36 31.96
CA ARG A 7 -35.98 23.28 31.13
C ARG A 7 -34.78 22.53 30.52
N ALA A 8 -34.36 21.45 31.19
CA ALA A 8 -33.42 20.49 30.64
C ALA A 8 -34.00 19.92 29.33
N ARG A 9 -33.42 20.31 28.19
CA ARG A 9 -33.62 19.60 26.93
C ARG A 9 -32.91 18.26 27.06
N ARG A 10 -33.69 17.19 27.22
CA ARG A 10 -33.21 15.81 27.09
C ARG A 10 -32.52 15.69 25.73
N TYR A 11 -31.22 15.41 25.75
CA TYR A 11 -30.51 14.82 24.62
C TYR A 11 -31.21 13.49 24.30
N GLN A 12 -32.03 13.46 23.25
CA GLN A 12 -32.39 12.21 22.63
C GLN A 12 -31.13 11.74 21.89
N GLY A 13 -30.58 10.61 22.33
CA GLY A 13 -29.45 9.96 21.68
C GLY A 13 -29.80 9.69 20.22
N GLY A 14 -29.09 10.39 19.32
CA GLY A 14 -29.15 10.10 17.89
C GLY A 14 -28.56 8.72 17.65
N LEU A 15 -29.29 7.87 16.94
CA LEU A 15 -28.73 6.66 16.33
C LEU A 15 -27.48 7.09 15.53
N ALA A 16 -26.33 6.46 15.81
CA ALA A 16 -25.19 6.54 14.92
C ALA A 16 -25.62 5.99 13.56
N MET A 17 -25.75 6.86 12.56
CA MET A 17 -26.07 6.50 11.18
C MET A 17 -24.84 5.81 10.60
N ALA A 18 -24.86 4.49 10.58
CA ALA A 18 -23.74 3.67 10.12
C ALA A 18 -23.36 4.01 8.66
N ILE A 19 -22.08 4.29 8.41
CA ILE A 19 -21.53 4.76 7.14
C ILE A 19 -21.43 3.62 6.11
N THR A 20 -21.65 3.90 4.82
CA THR A 20 -21.47 2.90 3.76
C THR A 20 -20.00 2.78 3.36
N GLN A 21 -19.59 1.64 2.78
CA GLN A 21 -18.23 1.47 2.26
C GLN A 21 -17.86 2.51 1.21
N ARG A 22 -18.80 2.89 0.33
CA ARG A 22 -18.59 3.96 -0.65
C ARG A 22 -18.28 5.30 0.01
N GLU A 23 -19.06 5.68 1.01
CA GLU A 23 -18.88 6.97 1.70
C GLU A 23 -17.62 6.96 2.58
N ALA A 24 -17.36 5.87 3.29
CA ALA A 24 -16.14 5.68 4.05
C ALA A 24 -14.90 5.77 3.14
N PHE A 25 -14.95 5.14 1.96
CA PHE A 25 -13.85 5.19 0.98
C PHE A 25 -13.57 6.63 0.53
N ALA A 26 -14.62 7.39 0.22
CA ALA A 26 -14.48 8.80 -0.18
C ALA A 26 -13.87 9.64 0.94
N GLN A 27 -14.30 9.45 2.21
CA GLN A 27 -13.74 10.18 3.36
C GLN A 27 -12.28 9.80 3.64
N VAL A 28 -11.90 8.53 3.50
CA VAL A 28 -10.49 8.12 3.60
C VAL A 28 -9.68 8.81 2.52
N MET A 29 -10.17 8.86 1.28
CA MET A 29 -9.49 9.56 0.19
C MET A 29 -9.36 11.06 0.43
N GLU A 30 -10.38 11.72 0.98
CA GLU A 30 -10.32 13.13 1.38
C GLU A 30 -9.24 13.35 2.44
N HIS A 31 -9.27 12.58 3.52
CA HIS A 31 -8.27 12.64 4.59
C HIS A 31 -6.84 12.51 4.05
N LEU A 32 -6.60 11.55 3.16
CA LEU A 32 -5.29 11.34 2.55
C LEU A 32 -4.74 12.57 1.80
N VAL A 33 -5.61 13.40 1.22
CA VAL A 33 -5.22 14.53 0.34
C VAL A 33 -5.42 15.90 0.99
N THR A 34 -5.96 15.97 2.21
CA THR A 34 -6.17 17.23 2.95
C THR A 34 -5.25 17.38 4.16
N HIS A 35 -4.40 16.40 4.42
CA HIS A 35 -3.49 16.42 5.57
C HIS A 35 -2.48 17.57 5.48
N ASP A 36 -2.63 18.56 6.36
CA ASP A 36 -1.85 19.79 6.40
C ASP A 36 -0.75 19.73 7.48
N GLY A 37 0.51 19.91 7.06
CA GLY A 37 1.62 20.19 7.98
C GLY A 37 2.76 19.18 7.93
N GLY A 38 3.62 19.27 6.92
CA GLY A 38 4.98 18.68 6.88
C GLY A 38 5.11 17.17 7.08
N SER A 39 3.98 16.46 7.24
CA SER A 39 3.86 15.05 7.62
C SER A 39 2.65 14.37 6.96
N GLY A 40 1.93 15.09 6.09
CA GLY A 40 0.85 14.55 5.27
C GLY A 40 1.34 13.54 4.24
N HIS A 41 0.43 12.91 3.50
CA HIS A 41 0.79 11.90 2.51
C HIS A 41 1.28 12.55 1.21
N GLY A 42 2.56 12.36 0.86
CA GLY A 42 3.16 12.86 -0.38
C GLY A 42 3.07 11.86 -1.53
N TYR A 43 3.76 12.18 -2.64
CA TYR A 43 3.78 11.33 -3.84
C TYR A 43 5.06 10.50 -3.94
N SER A 44 4.91 9.17 -4.04
CA SER A 44 6.03 8.28 -4.34
C SER A 44 5.58 7.00 -5.04
N GLN A 45 6.25 6.65 -6.14
CA GLN A 45 6.16 5.33 -6.78
C GLN A 45 7.07 4.28 -6.12
N TYR A 46 7.95 4.69 -5.19
CA TYR A 46 8.82 3.76 -4.49
C TYR A 46 8.17 3.23 -3.21
N ASN A 47 7.52 4.10 -2.43
CA ASN A 47 6.91 3.75 -1.14
C ASN A 47 5.39 3.53 -1.27
N ARG A 48 4.95 2.87 -2.34
CA ARG A 48 3.54 2.78 -2.77
C ARG A 48 2.60 2.30 -1.66
N MET A 49 3.09 1.49 -0.71
CA MET A 49 2.28 0.89 0.34
C MET A 49 2.40 1.58 1.70
N GLY A 50 3.02 2.75 1.73
CA GLY A 50 3.34 3.45 2.97
C GLY A 50 4.68 3.06 3.56
N ASP A 51 5.00 3.62 4.71
CA ASP A 51 6.30 3.54 5.38
C ASP A 51 6.32 2.56 6.57
N GLY A 52 5.29 1.73 6.68
CA GLY A 52 5.09 0.80 7.79
C GLY A 52 4.53 1.40 9.08
N THR A 53 4.28 2.72 9.11
CA THR A 53 3.46 3.35 10.15
C THR A 53 1.97 3.21 9.83
N THR A 54 1.11 3.53 10.79
CA THR A 54 -0.35 3.50 10.62
C THR A 54 -0.97 4.73 11.26
N GLU A 55 -2.06 5.21 10.67
CA GLU A 55 -2.89 6.28 11.21
C GLU A 55 -4.32 5.76 11.41
N THR A 56 -5.03 6.26 12.43
CA THR A 56 -6.45 5.98 12.65
C THR A 56 -7.29 7.22 12.34
N ILE A 57 -8.18 7.09 11.37
CA ILE A 57 -9.12 8.13 10.93
C ILE A 57 -10.45 7.89 11.63
N ARG A 58 -11.06 8.96 12.15
CA ARG A 58 -12.45 8.95 12.63
C ARG A 58 -13.35 9.52 11.52
N LEU A 59 -14.23 8.68 10.99
CA LEU A 59 -15.19 9.04 9.94
C LEU A 59 -16.37 9.85 10.52
N SER A 60 -17.19 10.41 9.63
CA SER A 60 -18.28 11.33 9.98
C SER A 60 -19.36 10.73 10.90
N ASP A 61 -19.56 9.42 10.86
CA ASP A 61 -20.50 8.69 11.74
C ASP A 61 -19.87 8.25 13.07
N GLY A 62 -18.57 8.50 13.26
CA GLY A 62 -17.78 8.06 14.40
C GLY A 62 -17.10 6.71 14.23
N THR A 63 -17.32 6.00 13.12
CA THR A 63 -16.57 4.79 12.76
C THR A 63 -15.08 5.12 12.63
N THR A 64 -14.21 4.24 13.11
CA THR A 64 -12.75 4.42 12.96
C THR A 64 -12.17 3.45 11.95
N VAL A 65 -11.34 3.97 11.04
CA VAL A 65 -10.61 3.22 10.02
C VAL A 65 -9.12 3.40 10.25
N THR A 66 -8.37 2.30 10.25
CA THR A 66 -6.90 2.38 10.22
C THR A 66 -6.42 2.42 8.78
N ILE A 67 -5.43 3.26 8.48
CA ILE A 67 -4.75 3.33 7.20
C ILE A 67 -3.23 3.22 7.40
N ALA A 68 -2.50 2.82 6.36
CA ALA A 68 -1.05 2.94 6.38
C ALA A 68 -0.63 4.44 6.42
N GLY A 69 0.54 4.74 6.98
CA GLY A 69 1.17 6.06 6.87
C GLY A 69 1.98 6.20 5.58
N GLY A 70 2.67 7.32 5.38
CA GLY A 70 3.63 7.51 4.30
C GLY A 70 3.05 7.89 2.93
N ASP A 71 3.96 8.08 1.96
CA ASP A 71 3.65 8.54 0.61
C ASP A 71 3.04 7.45 -0.26
N ARG A 72 2.37 7.86 -1.34
CA ARG A 72 1.73 6.92 -2.28
C ARG A 72 1.79 7.43 -3.70
N ASP A 73 1.58 6.54 -4.65
CA ASP A 73 1.21 6.94 -6.00
C ASP A 73 -0.31 6.99 -6.18
N CYS A 74 -0.76 7.46 -7.34
CA CYS A 74 -2.18 7.58 -7.68
C CYS A 74 -2.97 6.30 -7.39
N SER A 75 -2.51 5.16 -7.89
CA SER A 75 -3.22 3.88 -7.79
C SER A 75 -3.18 3.27 -6.40
N SER A 76 -2.05 3.36 -5.72
CA SER A 76 -1.86 2.77 -4.41
C SER A 76 -2.64 3.52 -3.32
N ALA A 77 -2.82 4.84 -3.45
CA ALA A 77 -3.75 5.60 -2.60
C ALA A 77 -5.18 5.06 -2.69
N VAL A 78 -5.70 4.90 -3.92
CA VAL A 78 -7.04 4.35 -4.16
C VAL A 78 -7.17 2.92 -3.64
N ILE A 79 -6.20 2.07 -3.96
CA ILE A 79 -6.22 0.67 -3.56
C ILE A 79 -6.16 0.52 -2.04
N MET A 80 -5.33 1.30 -1.36
CA MET A 80 -5.20 1.31 0.10
C MET A 80 -6.51 1.79 0.74
N ALA A 81 -7.09 2.90 0.26
CA ALA A 81 -8.33 3.43 0.80
C ALA A 81 -9.50 2.45 0.65
N LEU A 82 -9.60 1.72 -0.48
CA LEU A 82 -10.58 0.64 -0.63
C LEU A 82 -10.36 -0.50 0.37
N ARG A 83 -9.11 -0.92 0.56
CA ARG A 83 -8.76 -1.98 1.52
C ARG A 83 -9.04 -1.58 2.96
N ALA A 84 -8.78 -0.31 3.30
CA ALA A 84 -9.03 0.25 4.62
C ALA A 84 -10.52 0.17 5.01
N VAL A 85 -11.43 0.27 4.03
CA VAL A 85 -12.88 0.11 4.25
C VAL A 85 -13.39 -1.32 4.03
N GLY A 86 -12.50 -2.31 4.03
CA GLY A 86 -12.86 -3.72 4.00
C GLY A 86 -13.09 -4.31 2.61
N ILE A 87 -12.65 -3.65 1.53
CA ILE A 87 -12.80 -4.17 0.17
C ILE A 87 -11.57 -4.96 -0.26
N ASN A 88 -11.78 -6.23 -0.63
CA ASN A 88 -10.74 -7.03 -1.26
C ASN A 88 -10.52 -6.54 -2.70
N THR A 89 -9.42 -5.83 -2.94
CA THR A 89 -9.07 -5.33 -4.28
C THR A 89 -8.38 -6.39 -5.16
N PHE A 90 -8.38 -7.66 -4.75
CA PHE A 90 -7.74 -8.78 -5.43
C PHE A 90 -6.27 -8.46 -5.77
N GLY A 91 -5.86 -8.70 -7.02
CA GLY A 91 -4.51 -8.44 -7.50
C GLY A 91 -4.26 -6.99 -7.91
N ALA A 92 -5.14 -6.03 -7.60
CA ALA A 92 -4.93 -4.64 -7.97
C ALA A 92 -3.64 -4.11 -7.33
N THR A 93 -2.71 -3.65 -8.17
CA THR A 93 -1.40 -3.15 -7.74
C THR A 93 -0.99 -1.88 -8.48
N TYR A 94 -1.52 -1.57 -9.65
CA TYR A 94 -1.23 -0.33 -10.39
C TYR A 94 -2.38 0.00 -11.36
N THR A 95 -2.40 1.21 -11.94
CA THR A 95 -3.50 1.68 -12.79
C THR A 95 -3.92 0.69 -13.89
N GLY A 96 -2.96 0.01 -14.51
CA GLY A 96 -3.21 -0.90 -15.65
C GLY A 96 -3.88 -2.22 -15.31
N ASN A 97 -3.98 -2.59 -14.03
CA ASN A 97 -4.76 -3.76 -13.61
C ASN A 97 -5.93 -3.41 -12.68
N MET A 98 -6.10 -2.15 -12.30
CA MET A 98 -7.19 -1.73 -11.40
C MET A 98 -8.57 -2.09 -11.94
N ARG A 99 -8.85 -1.82 -13.22
CA ARG A 99 -10.16 -2.12 -13.80
C ARG A 99 -10.49 -3.60 -13.71
N GLU A 100 -9.61 -4.46 -14.22
CA GLU A 100 -9.82 -5.91 -14.24
C GLU A 100 -10.04 -6.47 -12.83
N GLN A 101 -9.23 -6.03 -11.86
CA GLN A 101 -9.25 -6.56 -10.51
C GLN A 101 -10.40 -5.99 -9.66
N LEU A 102 -10.73 -4.70 -9.81
CA LEU A 102 -11.83 -4.08 -9.08
C LEU A 102 -13.21 -4.52 -9.58
N LEU A 103 -13.36 -4.88 -10.86
CA LEU A 103 -14.60 -5.49 -11.36
C LEU A 103 -14.89 -6.85 -10.71
N LYS A 104 -13.87 -7.62 -10.30
CA LYS A 104 -14.04 -8.92 -9.60
C LYS A 104 -14.69 -8.78 -8.23
N THR A 105 -14.72 -7.58 -7.66
CA THR A 105 -15.40 -7.31 -6.37
C THR A 105 -16.91 -7.44 -6.45
N GLY A 106 -17.50 -7.30 -7.65
CA GLY A 106 -18.94 -7.16 -7.82
C GLY A 106 -19.52 -5.85 -7.28
N LEU A 107 -18.69 -4.94 -6.75
CA LEU A 107 -19.09 -3.61 -6.27
C LEU A 107 -18.98 -2.54 -7.35
N PHE A 108 -18.13 -2.76 -8.36
CA PHE A 108 -17.86 -1.79 -9.41
C PHE A 108 -18.40 -2.24 -10.76
N GLY A 109 -18.90 -1.27 -11.52
CA GLY A 109 -19.10 -1.34 -12.96
C GLY A 109 -18.06 -0.47 -13.69
N TRP A 110 -17.90 -0.69 -14.99
CA TRP A 110 -17.04 0.14 -15.83
C TRP A 110 -17.87 0.93 -16.84
N ARG A 111 -17.55 2.21 -17.01
CA ARG A 111 -18.10 3.03 -18.08
C ARG A 111 -16.99 3.84 -18.76
N LYS A 112 -17.07 3.95 -20.09
CA LYS A 112 -16.17 4.82 -20.86
C LYS A 112 -16.37 6.28 -20.48
N MET A 113 -15.36 7.11 -20.72
CA MET A 113 -15.49 8.56 -20.55
C MET A 113 -16.60 9.15 -21.40
N GLY A 114 -17.19 10.24 -20.89
CA GLY A 114 -18.23 11.00 -21.59
C GLY A 114 -19.65 10.42 -21.49
N VAL A 115 -19.82 9.24 -20.88
CA VAL A 115 -21.16 8.60 -20.78
C VAL A 115 -22.04 9.25 -19.71
N LYS A 116 -21.49 9.59 -18.55
CA LYS A 116 -22.19 10.19 -17.40
C LYS A 116 -21.17 10.91 -16.51
N SER A 117 -21.59 11.89 -15.71
CA SER A 117 -20.76 12.47 -14.64
C SER A 117 -20.49 11.47 -13.52
N ALA A 118 -19.32 11.56 -12.89
CA ALA A 118 -19.02 10.70 -11.76
C ALA A 118 -19.86 11.11 -10.55
N GLN A 119 -19.97 10.21 -9.59
CA GLN A 119 -20.50 10.53 -8.28
C GLN A 119 -19.43 10.28 -7.22
N ARG A 120 -19.66 10.80 -6.02
CA ARG A 120 -18.79 10.57 -4.87
C ARG A 120 -18.47 9.09 -4.69
N GLY A 121 -17.18 8.78 -4.61
CA GLY A 121 -16.61 7.43 -4.54
C GLY A 121 -16.25 6.81 -5.90
N ASP A 122 -16.77 7.28 -7.03
CA ASP A 122 -16.37 6.75 -8.34
C ASP A 122 -14.90 7.07 -8.64
N ILE A 123 -14.22 6.18 -9.36
CA ILE A 123 -12.79 6.26 -9.64
C ILE A 123 -12.58 6.56 -11.12
N TYR A 124 -12.03 7.73 -11.42
CA TYR A 124 -11.49 8.06 -12.75
C TYR A 124 -10.22 7.26 -13.00
N LEU A 125 -10.12 6.64 -14.17
CA LEU A 125 -8.98 5.79 -14.51
C LEU A 125 -8.49 6.08 -15.92
N ASN A 126 -7.19 6.36 -16.02
CA ASN A 126 -6.39 6.11 -17.19
C ASN A 126 -5.52 4.89 -16.88
N GLU A 127 -5.81 3.78 -17.53
CA GLU A 127 -5.19 2.47 -17.29
C GLU A 127 -3.66 2.52 -17.52
N LYS A 128 -3.12 3.54 -18.17
CA LYS A 128 -1.69 3.69 -18.42
C LYS A 128 -0.96 4.63 -17.44
N ARG A 129 -1.61 5.66 -16.91
CA ARG A 129 -0.90 6.82 -16.35
C ARG A 129 -1.41 7.36 -15.02
N HIS A 130 -2.72 7.31 -14.74
CA HIS A 130 -3.27 8.06 -13.61
C HIS A 130 -4.62 7.55 -13.13
N THR A 131 -4.93 7.80 -11.87
CA THR A 131 -6.26 7.59 -11.30
C THR A 131 -6.57 8.64 -10.24
N ALA A 132 -7.84 8.98 -10.10
CA ALA A 132 -8.34 9.94 -9.13
C ALA A 132 -9.75 9.56 -8.68
N VAL A 133 -10.15 9.98 -7.48
CA VAL A 133 -11.45 9.64 -6.90
C VAL A 133 -12.34 10.86 -6.91
N CYS A 134 -13.56 10.72 -7.44
CA CYS A 134 -14.57 11.75 -7.34
C CYS A 134 -15.04 11.84 -5.89
N ILE A 135 -14.96 13.02 -5.29
CA ILE A 135 -15.41 13.28 -3.91
C ILE A 135 -16.63 14.21 -3.87
N SER A 136 -16.99 14.84 -4.99
CA SER A 136 -18.21 15.65 -5.09
C SER A 136 -19.47 14.78 -5.28
N PRO A 137 -20.64 15.23 -4.80
CA PRO A 137 -21.91 14.59 -5.12
C PRO A 137 -22.20 14.53 -6.63
N TYR A 138 -23.02 13.56 -7.05
CA TYR A 138 -23.48 13.47 -8.44
C TYR A 138 -24.20 14.75 -8.87
N GLY A 139 -23.88 15.25 -10.06
CA GLY A 139 -24.55 16.43 -10.63
C GLY A 139 -24.25 17.73 -9.89
N SER A 140 -23.15 17.79 -9.13
CA SER A 140 -22.65 19.01 -8.50
C SER A 140 -22.60 20.16 -9.51
N MET A 141 -23.23 21.30 -9.17
CA MET A 141 -23.19 22.51 -10.00
C MET A 141 -21.76 23.05 -10.21
N ARG A 142 -20.84 22.72 -9.29
CA ARG A 142 -19.42 23.12 -9.37
C ARG A 142 -18.59 22.16 -10.23
N GLY A 143 -19.22 21.14 -10.82
CA GLY A 143 -18.55 20.03 -11.49
C GLY A 143 -17.96 19.02 -10.50
N ASP A 144 -17.27 18.02 -11.05
CA ASP A 144 -16.63 16.97 -10.26
C ASP A 144 -15.39 17.52 -9.52
N LEU A 145 -15.21 17.12 -8.27
CA LEU A 145 -14.00 17.33 -7.48
C LEU A 145 -13.24 16.02 -7.36
N LEU A 146 -11.95 16.03 -7.69
CA LEU A 146 -11.09 14.87 -7.76
C LEU A 146 -10.03 14.91 -6.65
N ALA A 147 -10.07 13.94 -5.73
CA ALA A 147 -9.01 13.65 -4.79
C ALA A 147 -7.96 12.75 -5.46
N GLN A 148 -6.69 13.13 -5.39
CA GLN A 148 -5.63 12.46 -6.16
C GLN A 148 -4.23 12.62 -5.58
N PHE A 149 -3.36 11.70 -5.98
CA PHE A 149 -1.90 11.75 -5.82
C PHE A 149 -1.27 11.89 -7.20
N SER A 150 -0.54 12.97 -7.46
CA SER A 150 -0.25 13.41 -8.84
C SER A 150 1.19 13.18 -9.27
N ILE A 151 2.14 13.82 -8.60
CA ILE A 151 3.57 13.86 -8.92
C ILE A 151 4.33 14.42 -7.72
N SER A 152 5.61 14.13 -7.57
CA SER A 152 6.38 14.67 -6.46
C SER A 152 6.67 16.17 -6.59
N GLU A 153 7.12 16.79 -5.50
CA GLU A 153 7.58 18.18 -5.44
C GLU A 153 8.68 18.52 -6.45
N ARG A 154 9.46 17.52 -6.85
CA ARG A 154 10.53 17.59 -7.86
C ARG A 154 10.05 17.37 -9.29
N GLY A 155 8.77 17.10 -9.51
CA GLY A 155 8.25 16.73 -10.82
C GLY A 155 8.72 15.36 -11.29
N THR A 156 9.01 14.44 -10.36
CA THR A 156 9.50 13.09 -10.65
C THR A 156 8.59 12.05 -9.99
N ILE A 157 8.99 10.77 -10.10
CA ILE A 157 8.23 9.65 -9.54
C ILE A 157 8.36 9.51 -8.02
N SER A 158 9.23 10.28 -7.36
CA SER A 158 9.39 10.29 -5.91
C SER A 158 10.09 11.55 -5.44
N GLY A 159 9.71 12.02 -4.26
CA GLY A 159 10.21 13.22 -3.64
C GLY A 159 10.80 13.00 -2.25
N THR A 160 10.89 14.11 -1.55
CA THR A 160 10.99 14.15 -0.08
C THR A 160 9.70 13.59 0.52
N LYS A 161 9.82 12.85 1.62
CA LYS A 161 8.66 12.24 2.28
C LYS A 161 7.63 13.29 2.72
N GLY A 162 6.37 13.01 2.43
CA GLY A 162 5.21 13.83 2.76
C GLY A 162 4.90 14.92 1.74
N ASP A 163 3.72 15.54 1.78
CA ASP A 163 3.39 16.59 0.82
C ASP A 163 4.14 17.90 1.12
N GLN A 164 5.08 18.25 0.25
CA GLN A 164 5.95 19.42 0.41
C GLN A 164 5.35 20.71 -0.14
N ASN A 165 4.37 20.64 -1.04
CA ASN A 165 3.92 21.82 -1.79
C ASN A 165 2.40 21.90 -2.00
N ALA A 166 1.63 21.04 -1.31
CA ALA A 166 0.17 20.88 -1.43
C ALA A 166 -0.29 20.50 -2.86
N ARG A 167 0.61 19.93 -3.67
CA ARG A 167 0.32 19.46 -5.04
C ARG A 167 0.62 17.98 -5.22
N GLU A 168 1.32 17.35 -4.28
CA GLU A 168 1.64 15.93 -4.38
C GLU A 168 0.39 15.09 -4.13
N SER A 169 -0.38 15.45 -3.10
CA SER A 169 -1.73 14.97 -2.84
C SER A 169 -2.68 16.18 -2.75
N ASN A 170 -3.82 16.14 -3.45
CA ASN A 170 -4.70 17.31 -3.50
C ASN A 170 -6.13 16.96 -3.91
N ILE A 171 -7.02 17.93 -3.66
CA ILE A 171 -8.34 18.02 -4.28
C ILE A 171 -8.28 19.07 -5.38
N LYS A 172 -8.72 18.72 -6.59
CA LYS A 172 -8.88 19.67 -7.70
C LYS A 172 -10.22 19.53 -8.37
N ALA A 173 -10.72 20.64 -8.93
CA ALA A 173 -11.81 20.58 -9.89
C ALA A 173 -11.42 19.69 -11.07
N TYR A 174 -12.41 19.03 -11.67
CA TYR A 174 -12.22 18.23 -12.87
C TYR A 174 -11.40 18.99 -13.91
N TYR A 175 -10.42 18.29 -14.47
CA TYR A 175 -9.58 18.79 -15.53
C TYR A 175 -9.59 17.80 -16.69
N SER A 176 -9.47 18.33 -17.91
CA SER A 176 -9.39 17.49 -19.10
C SER A 176 -8.09 16.68 -19.05
N TYR A 177 -8.23 15.37 -18.98
CA TYR A 177 -7.15 14.39 -19.05
C TYR A 177 -7.65 13.26 -19.96
N PRO A 178 -6.76 12.51 -20.65
CA PRO A 178 -7.17 11.38 -21.48
C PRO A 178 -7.63 10.19 -20.63
N TRP A 179 -8.62 10.39 -19.77
CA TRP A 179 -9.25 9.33 -18.99
C TRP A 179 -9.82 8.26 -19.92
N ASP A 180 -9.63 6.97 -19.59
CA ASP A 180 -10.22 5.87 -20.36
C ASP A 180 -11.69 5.67 -19.95
N GLY A 181 -11.96 5.86 -18.66
CA GLY A 181 -13.29 5.73 -18.11
C GLY A 181 -13.35 5.94 -16.61
N THR A 182 -14.45 5.47 -16.04
CA THR A 182 -14.70 5.49 -14.61
C THR A 182 -15.14 4.10 -14.15
N LEU A 183 -14.52 3.64 -13.06
CA LEU A 183 -15.06 2.57 -12.24
C LEU A 183 -16.11 3.19 -11.32
N TYR A 184 -17.37 2.87 -11.55
CA TYR A 184 -18.49 3.42 -10.79
C TYR A 184 -19.06 2.38 -9.84
N TRP A 185 -19.53 2.82 -8.67
CA TRP A 185 -20.16 1.93 -7.71
C TRP A 185 -21.53 1.45 -8.21
N LEU A 186 -21.75 0.13 -8.23
CA LEU A 186 -23.03 -0.50 -8.56
C LEU A 186 -24.05 -0.37 -7.43
N ASN A 187 -23.55 -0.34 -6.19
CA ASN A 187 -24.28 -0.09 -4.95
C ASN A 187 -23.29 0.46 -3.91
N ASP A 188 -23.77 0.85 -2.73
CA ASP A 188 -22.95 1.54 -1.73
C ASP A 188 -22.02 0.61 -0.92
N GLY A 189 -22.00 -0.69 -1.27
CA GLY A 189 -21.33 -1.73 -0.52
C GLY A 189 -22.03 -2.01 0.80
N LYS A 190 -21.28 -2.60 1.74
CA LYS A 190 -21.78 -2.87 3.09
C LYS A 190 -21.81 -1.60 3.92
N THR A 191 -22.56 -1.65 5.01
CA THR A 191 -22.51 -0.64 6.06
C THR A 191 -21.42 -1.00 7.07
N LEU A 192 -20.65 -0.01 7.49
CA LEU A 192 -19.62 -0.10 8.52
C LEU A 192 -20.17 0.53 9.81
N SER A 193 -19.86 -0.06 10.97
CA SER A 193 -20.28 0.48 12.26
C SER A 193 -19.30 0.06 13.36
N GLY A 194 -18.92 1.00 14.22
CA GLY A 194 -18.17 0.74 15.45
C GLY A 194 -16.69 1.14 15.39
N THR A 195 -15.95 0.75 16.42
CA THR A 195 -14.52 1.03 16.58
C THR A 195 -13.72 -0.09 15.93
N ASN A 196 -12.82 0.26 15.01
CA ASN A 196 -11.92 -0.61 14.25
C ASN A 196 -12.58 -1.49 13.19
N THR A 197 -12.81 -0.91 12.01
CA THR A 197 -12.46 -1.69 10.81
C THR A 197 -10.94 -1.71 10.75
N GLU A 198 -10.34 -2.71 11.39
CA GLU A 198 -8.93 -3.05 11.13
C GLU A 198 -8.77 -3.10 9.61
N VAL A 199 -7.63 -2.60 9.12
CA VAL A 199 -7.30 -2.70 7.70
C VAL A 199 -7.53 -4.16 7.33
N ALA A 200 -8.57 -4.45 6.54
CA ALA A 200 -8.70 -5.77 5.92
C ALA A 200 -7.73 -5.89 4.73
N ASP A 201 -6.73 -5.00 4.69
CA ASP A 201 -5.47 -5.42 4.17
C ASP A 201 -5.00 -6.57 5.05
N ASN A 202 -4.69 -7.72 4.46
CA ASN A 202 -4.00 -8.80 5.16
C ASN A 202 -2.56 -8.37 5.56
N THR A 203 -2.35 -7.10 5.91
CA THR A 203 -1.21 -6.57 6.64
C THR A 203 -1.17 -7.26 7.97
N ASP A 204 -0.13 -8.05 8.13
CA ASP A 204 0.18 -8.71 9.37
C ASP A 204 0.61 -7.65 10.40
N ALA A 205 0.12 -7.72 11.64
CA ALA A 205 0.46 -6.74 12.67
C ALA A 205 1.98 -6.64 12.90
N ASP A 206 2.67 -7.79 12.83
CA ASP A 206 4.10 -7.93 13.07
C ASP A 206 4.94 -7.75 11.79
N LEU A 207 4.40 -8.07 10.62
CA LEU A 207 5.15 -8.06 9.35
C LEU A 207 4.79 -6.92 8.38
N GLY A 208 3.66 -6.24 8.58
CA GLY A 208 3.10 -5.31 7.60
C GLY A 208 2.45 -6.02 6.41
N ASP A 209 2.31 -5.35 5.27
CA ASP A 209 1.73 -5.93 4.05
C ASP A 209 2.64 -7.01 3.48
N VAL A 210 2.29 -8.28 3.67
CA VAL A 210 3.11 -9.42 3.21
C VAL A 210 3.16 -9.59 1.69
N ARG A 211 2.54 -8.70 0.90
CA ARG A 211 2.75 -8.63 -0.55
C ARG A 211 4.01 -7.84 -0.91
N TYR A 212 4.48 -6.98 0.00
CA TYR A 212 5.64 -6.11 -0.19
C TYR A 212 6.59 -6.25 1.01
N TRP A 213 7.85 -6.54 0.73
CA TRP A 213 8.83 -6.68 1.79
C TRP A 213 9.18 -5.30 2.37
N GLY A 214 8.66 -4.97 3.55
CA GLY A 214 8.93 -3.70 4.24
C GLY A 214 9.85 -3.81 5.47
N PRO A 215 10.12 -2.69 6.19
CA PRO A 215 11.05 -2.69 7.32
C PRO A 215 10.65 -3.61 8.49
N LYS A 216 9.35 -3.76 8.78
CA LYS A 216 8.84 -4.72 9.79
C LYS A 216 9.19 -6.17 9.41
N PHE A 217 8.96 -6.49 8.14
CA PHE A 217 9.31 -7.77 7.52
C PHE A 217 10.82 -8.04 7.62
N THR A 218 11.66 -7.06 7.25
CA THR A 218 13.12 -7.15 7.38
C THR A 218 13.53 -7.40 8.83
N ARG A 219 13.01 -6.62 9.80
CA ARG A 219 13.29 -6.80 11.23
C ARG A 219 12.92 -8.20 11.72
N ALA A 220 11.81 -8.76 11.24
CA ALA A 220 11.38 -10.09 11.65
C ALA A 220 12.35 -11.19 11.20
N ILE A 221 12.88 -11.10 9.97
CA ILE A 221 13.90 -12.04 9.49
C ILE A 221 15.23 -11.80 10.19
N GLN A 222 15.67 -10.55 10.36
CA GLN A 222 16.90 -10.21 11.07
C GLN A 222 16.91 -10.81 12.49
N LYS A 223 15.79 -10.70 13.22
CA LYS A 223 15.61 -11.33 14.53
C LYS A 223 15.84 -12.84 14.50
N GLN A 224 15.28 -13.53 13.49
CA GLN A 224 15.41 -14.99 13.41
C GLN A 224 16.78 -15.45 12.90
N LEU A 225 17.41 -14.69 11.99
CA LEU A 225 18.75 -14.99 11.49
C LEU A 225 19.86 -14.56 12.46
N GLY A 226 19.53 -13.87 13.57
CA GLY A 226 20.50 -13.43 14.56
C GLY A 226 21.42 -12.30 14.08
N THR A 227 20.90 -11.40 13.24
CA THR A 227 21.64 -10.24 12.73
C THR A 227 21.14 -8.93 13.34
N THR A 228 21.82 -7.81 13.06
CA THR A 228 21.34 -6.46 13.44
C THR A 228 19.90 -6.24 13.01
N VAL A 229 19.05 -5.73 13.91
CA VAL A 229 17.59 -5.55 13.71
C VAL A 229 17.28 -4.09 13.38
N ASP A 230 17.84 -3.59 12.28
CA ASP A 230 17.70 -2.21 11.82
C ASP A 230 16.57 -2.02 10.78
N GLY A 231 16.00 -3.12 10.27
CA GLY A 231 14.98 -3.11 9.22
C GLY A 231 15.49 -2.74 7.84
N VAL A 232 16.81 -2.74 7.64
CA VAL A 232 17.48 -2.35 6.38
C VAL A 232 18.24 -3.53 5.78
N ILE A 233 18.06 -3.74 4.48
CA ILE A 233 18.87 -4.65 3.67
C ILE A 233 19.97 -3.81 3.01
N SER A 234 21.12 -3.72 3.68
CA SER A 234 22.18 -2.77 3.32
C SER A 234 23.02 -3.16 2.09
N GLY A 235 23.57 -2.16 1.41
CA GLY A 235 24.60 -2.29 0.37
C GLY A 235 24.27 -3.21 -0.81
N GLN A 236 23.02 -3.23 -1.27
CA GLN A 236 22.56 -4.08 -2.36
C GLN A 236 22.84 -3.46 -3.73
N TRP A 237 23.28 -4.25 -4.70
CA TRP A 237 23.54 -3.74 -6.04
C TRP A 237 22.28 -3.42 -6.82
N GLU A 238 22.25 -2.23 -7.42
CA GLU A 238 21.16 -1.76 -8.30
C GLU A 238 20.79 -2.77 -9.40
N CYS A 239 21.75 -3.53 -9.95
CA CYS A 239 21.45 -4.54 -10.98
C CYS A 239 20.54 -5.67 -10.50
N ASN A 240 20.43 -5.90 -9.19
CA ASN A 240 19.57 -6.90 -8.59
C ASN A 240 18.13 -6.39 -8.39
N GLN A 241 17.86 -5.08 -8.48
CA GLN A 241 16.51 -4.50 -8.30
C GLN A 241 15.47 -5.17 -9.18
N ARG A 242 15.83 -5.51 -10.43
CA ARG A 242 14.93 -6.18 -11.39
C ARG A 242 14.42 -7.53 -10.88
N SER A 243 15.22 -8.22 -10.07
CA SER A 243 14.90 -9.54 -9.52
C SER A 243 14.40 -9.42 -8.08
N PHE A 244 14.84 -8.42 -7.32
CA PHE A 244 14.39 -8.12 -5.96
C PHE A 244 13.46 -6.90 -5.96
N TRP A 245 12.32 -7.00 -6.65
CA TRP A 245 11.49 -5.84 -6.99
C TRP A 245 10.27 -5.66 -6.07
N ALA A 246 9.72 -6.73 -5.47
CA ALA A 246 8.55 -6.64 -4.59
C ALA A 246 8.94 -6.23 -3.16
N VAL A 247 9.77 -5.19 -3.04
CA VAL A 247 10.30 -4.68 -1.78
C VAL A 247 10.04 -3.19 -1.65
N ASP A 248 9.86 -2.74 -0.42
CA ASP A 248 9.88 -1.32 -0.09
C ASP A 248 11.31 -0.80 -0.33
N GLN A 249 11.45 0.18 -1.22
CA GLN A 249 12.76 0.76 -1.52
C GLN A 249 13.36 1.48 -0.30
N GLY A 250 12.53 1.94 0.64
CA GLY A 250 12.98 2.49 1.92
C GLY A 250 13.60 1.46 2.86
N CYS A 251 13.41 0.16 2.62
CA CYS A 251 14.02 -0.90 3.42
C CYS A 251 15.27 -1.52 2.77
N VAL A 252 15.64 -1.08 1.56
CA VAL A 252 16.83 -1.58 0.85
C VAL A 252 17.76 -0.42 0.53
N GLU A 253 19.00 -0.50 1.01
CA GLU A 253 20.03 0.47 0.65
C GLU A 253 20.68 0.02 -0.65
N TRP A 254 20.38 0.71 -1.75
CA TRP A 254 20.96 0.42 -3.06
C TRP A 254 22.29 1.13 -3.27
N THR A 255 23.25 0.43 -3.86
CA THR A 255 24.55 0.93 -4.25
C THR A 255 24.82 0.62 -5.71
N LYS A 256 25.63 1.47 -6.35
CA LYS A 256 26.12 1.23 -7.72
C LYS A 256 26.68 -0.19 -7.83
N THR A 257 26.30 -0.91 -8.87
CA THR A 257 26.77 -2.28 -9.11
C THR A 257 28.30 -2.37 -9.03
N GLY A 258 28.81 -3.33 -8.25
CA GLY A 258 30.25 -3.46 -7.97
C GLY A 258 30.75 -2.61 -6.80
N LYS A 259 29.88 -1.83 -6.15
CA LYS A 259 30.19 -1.02 -4.95
C LYS A 259 29.32 -1.46 -3.77
N GLY A 260 29.80 -1.24 -2.55
CA GLY A 260 29.12 -1.66 -1.32
C GLY A 260 29.50 -3.07 -0.86
N VAL A 261 29.38 -3.29 0.45
CA VAL A 261 29.80 -4.54 1.12
C VAL A 261 28.66 -5.57 1.22
N GLY A 262 27.40 -5.16 0.99
CA GLY A 262 26.22 -6.00 1.15
C GLY A 262 25.82 -6.25 2.61
N SER A 263 24.66 -6.88 2.77
CA SER A 263 23.99 -7.07 4.06
C SER A 263 24.42 -8.35 4.78
N ASP A 264 24.70 -8.26 6.09
CA ASP A 264 24.91 -9.42 6.96
C ASP A 264 23.66 -10.30 7.06
N MET A 265 22.47 -9.70 7.02
CA MET A 265 21.20 -10.42 6.96
C MET A 265 21.11 -11.29 5.70
N VAL A 266 21.53 -10.75 4.54
CA VAL A 266 21.57 -11.52 3.29
C VAL A 266 22.61 -12.62 3.34
N LEU A 267 23.77 -12.39 3.96
CA LEU A 267 24.76 -13.46 4.15
C LEU A 267 24.26 -14.59 5.05
N ALA A 268 23.61 -14.24 6.15
CA ALA A 268 22.99 -15.22 7.05
C ALA A 268 21.91 -16.02 6.32
N LEU A 269 21.08 -15.36 5.50
CA LEU A 269 20.09 -16.02 4.65
C LEU A 269 20.76 -16.95 3.64
N GLN A 270 21.78 -16.49 2.92
CA GLN A 270 22.55 -17.28 1.96
C GLN A 270 23.12 -18.55 2.60
N ARG A 271 23.65 -18.44 3.83
CA ARG A 271 24.11 -19.62 4.61
C ARG A 271 22.96 -20.56 4.95
N LYS A 272 21.83 -20.02 5.43
CA LYS A 272 20.65 -20.80 5.83
C LYS A 272 20.04 -21.59 4.67
N VAL A 273 19.99 -21.00 3.47
CA VAL A 273 19.38 -21.61 2.27
C VAL A 273 20.37 -22.38 1.41
N GLY A 274 21.64 -22.47 1.81
CA GLY A 274 22.67 -23.25 1.10
C GLY A 274 23.13 -22.63 -0.22
N CYS A 275 23.18 -21.30 -0.32
CA CYS A 275 23.82 -20.61 -1.44
C CYS A 275 25.33 -20.88 -1.46
N ALA A 276 25.92 -20.97 -2.65
CA ALA A 276 27.37 -20.91 -2.79
C ALA A 276 27.84 -19.48 -2.47
N ILE A 277 28.74 -19.35 -1.51
CA ILE A 277 29.28 -18.06 -1.02
C ILE A 277 30.69 -17.92 -1.57
N TYR A 278 30.85 -17.13 -2.63
CA TYR A 278 32.16 -16.88 -3.23
C TYR A 278 32.79 -15.61 -2.63
N PRO A 279 34.12 -15.60 -2.44
CA PRO A 279 34.83 -14.40 -2.00
C PRO A 279 34.61 -13.24 -2.98
N VAL A 280 34.80 -12.01 -2.48
CA VAL A 280 34.53 -10.74 -3.19
C VAL A 280 35.35 -10.58 -4.49
N VAL A 281 36.31 -11.46 -4.76
CA VAL A 281 37.08 -11.51 -6.01
C VAL A 281 36.81 -12.83 -6.72
N GLY A 282 36.11 -12.81 -7.86
CA GLY A 282 35.95 -13.98 -8.74
C GLY A 282 34.52 -14.37 -9.13
N GLY A 283 33.48 -13.70 -8.62
CA GLY A 283 32.10 -13.81 -9.13
C GLY A 283 31.24 -14.90 -8.46
N VAL A 284 30.65 -14.58 -7.30
CA VAL A 284 29.25 -14.17 -7.07
C VAL A 284 29.30 -13.51 -5.71
N GLN A 285 29.00 -12.21 -5.64
CA GLN A 285 29.22 -11.43 -4.43
C GLN A 285 28.30 -11.91 -3.31
N ALA A 286 28.88 -12.51 -2.27
CA ALA A 286 28.22 -12.76 -1.00
C ALA A 286 27.54 -11.49 -0.48
N ARG A 287 26.53 -11.64 0.39
CA ARG A 287 25.79 -10.51 1.01
C ARG A 287 24.88 -9.75 0.03
N GLN A 288 24.63 -10.29 -1.17
CA GLN A 288 23.77 -9.71 -2.21
C GLN A 288 22.54 -10.57 -2.49
N MET A 289 21.36 -9.94 -2.54
CA MET A 289 20.09 -10.56 -2.88
C MET A 289 19.97 -10.71 -4.41
N THR A 290 20.84 -11.54 -4.98
CA THR A 290 20.87 -11.83 -6.41
C THR A 290 19.70 -12.73 -6.82
N ASN A 291 19.41 -12.81 -8.13
CA ASN A 291 18.47 -13.80 -8.67
C ASN A 291 18.80 -15.24 -8.20
N GLY A 292 20.08 -15.61 -8.12
CA GLY A 292 20.49 -16.91 -7.60
C GLY A 292 20.21 -17.11 -6.11
N THR A 293 20.35 -16.05 -5.30
CA THR A 293 19.99 -16.09 -3.87
C THR A 293 18.48 -16.24 -3.69
N ILE A 294 17.69 -15.49 -4.47
CA ILE A 294 16.23 -15.56 -4.46
C ILE A 294 15.77 -16.95 -4.90
N HIS A 295 16.35 -17.49 -5.97
CA HIS A 295 16.02 -18.83 -6.46
C HIS A 295 16.27 -19.90 -5.39
N LYS A 296 17.43 -19.84 -4.71
CA LYS A 296 17.76 -20.75 -3.61
C LYS A 296 16.82 -20.59 -2.43
N HIS A 297 16.43 -19.36 -2.10
CA HIS A 297 15.47 -19.09 -1.04
C HIS A 297 14.08 -19.66 -1.38
N GLN A 298 13.61 -19.49 -2.61
CA GLN A 298 12.36 -20.09 -3.09
C GLN A 298 12.39 -21.62 -3.05
N GLN A 299 13.49 -22.26 -3.48
CA GLN A 299 13.68 -23.71 -3.35
C GLN A 299 13.59 -24.14 -1.89
N TRP A 300 14.33 -23.45 -1.01
CA TRP A 300 14.31 -23.75 0.42
C TRP A 300 12.91 -23.60 1.05
N LEU A 301 12.12 -22.61 0.64
CA LEU A 301 10.72 -22.48 1.07
C LEU A 301 9.86 -23.65 0.60
N MET A 302 10.01 -24.05 -0.66
CA MET A 302 9.30 -25.20 -1.24
C MET A 302 9.65 -26.50 -0.50
N ASP A 303 10.92 -26.72 -0.16
CA ASP A 303 11.38 -27.88 0.61
C ASP A 303 10.76 -27.94 2.02
N HIS A 304 10.37 -26.79 2.58
CA HIS A 304 9.62 -26.68 3.84
C HIS A 304 8.09 -26.71 3.65
N GLY A 305 7.62 -27.15 2.48
CA GLY A 305 6.20 -27.28 2.16
C GLY A 305 5.47 -25.94 2.07
N ILE A 306 6.16 -24.87 1.67
CA ILE A 306 5.59 -23.53 1.48
C ILE A 306 5.53 -23.23 -0.02
N SER A 307 4.33 -22.95 -0.54
CA SER A 307 4.15 -22.56 -1.94
C SER A 307 4.69 -21.14 -2.18
N VAL A 308 5.49 -20.98 -3.24
CA VAL A 308 6.02 -19.69 -3.71
C VAL A 308 5.24 -19.15 -4.93
N GLY A 309 4.03 -19.66 -5.17
CA GLY A 309 3.19 -19.32 -6.31
C GLY A 309 3.40 -20.22 -7.53
N SER A 310 2.65 -19.95 -8.60
CA SER A 310 2.63 -20.78 -9.82
C SER A 310 3.93 -20.73 -10.63
N CYS A 311 4.74 -19.68 -10.46
CA CYS A 311 6.02 -19.53 -11.14
C CYS A 311 7.12 -20.44 -10.55
N GLY A 312 6.89 -21.02 -9.36
CA GLY A 312 7.90 -21.82 -8.68
C GLY A 312 9.14 -20.99 -8.30
N ALA A 313 10.30 -21.66 -8.22
CA ALA A 313 11.57 -21.00 -7.96
C ALA A 313 12.14 -20.38 -9.26
N ASP A 314 11.74 -19.16 -9.60
CA ASP A 314 12.14 -18.43 -10.80
C ASP A 314 13.30 -17.43 -10.57
N GLY A 315 13.70 -17.22 -9.31
CA GLY A 315 14.70 -16.24 -8.92
C GLY A 315 14.22 -14.78 -8.99
N TYR A 316 12.91 -14.55 -9.13
CA TYR A 316 12.29 -13.23 -9.06
C TYR A 316 11.45 -13.13 -7.80
N HIS A 317 11.81 -12.17 -6.96
CA HIS A 317 11.20 -11.94 -5.67
C HIS A 317 9.92 -11.12 -5.83
N GLY A 318 8.83 -11.83 -6.10
CA GLY A 318 7.49 -11.27 -6.27
C GLY A 318 6.62 -11.35 -5.00
N PRO A 319 5.37 -10.85 -5.05
CA PRO A 319 4.44 -10.89 -3.93
C PRO A 319 4.13 -12.30 -3.40
N ASP A 320 4.11 -13.32 -4.25
CA ASP A 320 3.96 -14.71 -3.81
C ASP A 320 5.16 -15.18 -2.97
N THR A 321 6.38 -14.81 -3.37
CA THR A 321 7.57 -15.08 -2.57
C THR A 321 7.51 -14.35 -1.24
N ASN A 322 7.04 -13.09 -1.18
CA ASN A 322 6.84 -12.40 0.10
C ASN A 322 5.86 -13.12 1.02
N ARG A 323 4.72 -13.58 0.50
CA ARG A 323 3.75 -14.37 1.28
C ARG A 323 4.36 -15.66 1.82
N ALA A 324 5.13 -16.36 1.00
CA ALA A 324 5.85 -17.58 1.38
C ALA A 324 6.87 -17.30 2.50
N VAL A 325 7.66 -16.23 2.37
CA VAL A 325 8.63 -15.84 3.39
C VAL A 325 7.91 -15.44 4.69
N ALA A 326 6.78 -14.73 4.62
CA ALA A 326 5.97 -14.39 5.80
C ALA A 326 5.48 -15.65 6.53
N GLN A 327 5.05 -16.67 5.78
CA GLN A 327 4.67 -17.96 6.35
C GLN A 327 5.86 -18.65 7.04
N ALA A 328 7.05 -18.61 6.44
CA ALA A 328 8.27 -19.15 7.04
C ALA A 328 8.68 -18.39 8.32
N ILE A 329 8.51 -17.07 8.36
CA ILE A 329 8.73 -16.25 9.56
C ILE A 329 7.76 -16.68 10.67
N LYS A 330 6.46 -16.80 10.37
CA LYS A 330 5.45 -17.24 11.36
C LYS A 330 5.75 -18.65 11.91
N ARG A 331 6.27 -19.52 11.06
CA ARG A 331 6.74 -20.87 11.43
C ARG A 331 8.11 -20.89 12.11
N LYS A 332 8.75 -19.72 12.30
CA LYS A 332 10.08 -19.54 12.88
C LYS A 332 11.18 -20.35 12.19
N LEU A 333 11.07 -20.59 10.88
CA LEU A 333 12.00 -21.48 10.17
C LEU A 333 13.41 -20.89 9.99
N TYR A 334 13.56 -19.57 10.12
CA TYR A 334 14.89 -18.94 10.02
C TYR A 334 15.67 -19.01 11.34
N ALA A 335 14.97 -19.18 12.48
CA ALA A 335 15.61 -19.36 13.77
C ALA A 335 16.48 -20.62 13.77
N ALA A 336 17.61 -20.55 14.48
CA ALA A 336 18.51 -21.70 14.69
C ALA A 336 17.85 -22.76 15.58
#